data_AF-A0A085BHG8-F1
#
_entry.id   AF-A0A085BHG8-F1
#
_cell.length_a   1.000
_cell.length_b   1.000
_cell.length_c   1.000
_cell.angle_alpha   90.00
_cell.angle_beta   90.00
_cell.angle_gamma   90.00
#
_symmetry.space_group_name_H-M   'P 1'
#
loop_
_entity.id
_entity.type
_entity.pdbx_description
1 polymer ?
#
loop_
_entity_poly.entity_id
_entity_poly.type
_entity_poly.pdbx_seq_one_letter_code
_entity_poly.pdbx_strand_id
1 'polypeptide(L)'
;MSNSSNKQKSNVHKFIERFNYSIFPTLLGSLFTLYLTEKVKGRVKSSFDSKLENIKNSNNMELSKFQAEINSLKSRENFKFTKLHEKRLVVMEVTYKLINEVLNELHRYVNPLKMLEQGKNFVENDNILQDIFLKKHSEFTTHYINNRFYFDTETKKIIDNYLSDVREAYDLYNEQHSFRQMGERPDR
;
A
#
# COMPACT_ATOMS: atom_id res chain seq x y z
N MET A 1 -67.38 92.96 -2.39
CA MET A 1 -66.42 92.02 -1.75
C MET A 1 -66.35 90.67 -2.50
N SER A 2 -66.10 90.66 -3.83
CA SER A 2 -66.12 89.44 -4.66
C SER A 2 -64.75 89.01 -5.23
N ASN A 3 -63.74 89.90 -5.25
CA ASN A 3 -62.45 89.63 -5.92
C ASN A 3 -61.37 88.90 -5.07
N SER A 4 -61.57 88.72 -3.77
CA SER A 4 -60.59 88.06 -2.88
C SER A 4 -60.72 86.53 -2.86
N SER A 5 -61.96 86.01 -2.91
CA SER A 5 -62.27 84.57 -2.82
C SER A 5 -61.81 83.79 -4.07
N ASN A 6 -61.95 84.36 -5.27
CA ASN A 6 -61.50 83.72 -6.51
C ASN A 6 -59.97 83.65 -6.65
N LYS A 7 -59.24 84.62 -6.09
CA LYS A 7 -57.76 84.64 -6.13
C LYS A 7 -57.15 83.59 -5.19
N GLN A 8 -57.80 83.35 -4.04
CA GLN A 8 -57.39 82.35 -3.07
C GLN A 8 -57.65 80.92 -3.56
N LYS A 9 -58.80 80.65 -4.19
CA LYS A 9 -59.08 79.35 -4.84
C LYS A 9 -58.13 79.05 -6.01
N SER A 10 -57.76 80.06 -6.80
CA SER A 10 -56.80 79.91 -7.91
C SER A 10 -55.39 79.50 -7.44
N ASN A 11 -54.92 80.07 -6.33
CA ASN A 11 -53.60 79.74 -5.78
C ASN A 11 -53.55 78.33 -5.16
N VAL A 12 -54.63 77.89 -4.50
CA VAL A 12 -54.72 76.52 -3.97
C VAL A 12 -54.75 75.50 -5.10
N HIS A 13 -55.49 75.78 -6.19
CA HIS A 13 -55.54 74.87 -7.34
C HIS A 13 -54.19 74.77 -8.07
N LYS A 14 -53.49 75.89 -8.25
CA LYS A 14 -52.13 75.91 -8.83
C LYS A 14 -51.10 75.22 -7.93
N PHE A 15 -51.28 75.30 -6.60
CA PHE A 15 -50.42 74.61 -5.65
C PHE A 15 -50.63 73.10 -5.72
N ILE A 16 -51.88 72.63 -5.75
CA ILE A 16 -52.22 71.20 -5.89
C ILE A 16 -51.74 70.64 -7.24
N GLU A 17 -51.90 71.37 -8.34
CA GLU A 17 -51.33 70.97 -9.63
C GLU A 17 -49.81 70.85 -9.55
N ARG A 18 -49.10 71.85 -9.04
CA ARG A 18 -47.64 71.80 -8.90
C ARG A 18 -47.16 70.68 -7.98
N PHE A 19 -47.91 70.40 -6.92
CA PHE A 19 -47.62 69.32 -5.97
C PHE A 19 -47.80 67.94 -6.64
N ASN A 20 -48.89 67.76 -7.39
CA ASN A 20 -49.12 66.55 -8.19
C ASN A 20 -48.06 66.38 -9.28
N TYR A 21 -47.70 67.42 -10.02
CA TYR A 21 -46.65 67.35 -11.04
C TYR A 21 -45.25 67.09 -10.46
N SER A 22 -45.01 67.37 -9.17
CA SER A 22 -43.70 67.16 -8.53
C SER A 22 -43.57 65.80 -7.84
N ILE A 23 -44.62 65.30 -7.19
CA ILE A 23 -44.55 64.15 -6.28
C ILE A 23 -44.96 62.85 -6.94
N PHE A 24 -45.94 62.89 -7.86
CA PHE A 24 -46.37 61.68 -8.58
C PHE A 24 -45.24 61.07 -9.42
N PRO A 25 -44.46 61.86 -10.20
CA PRO A 25 -43.36 61.31 -10.99
C PRO A 25 -42.22 60.74 -10.14
N THR A 26 -41.96 61.31 -8.97
CA THR A 26 -40.93 60.83 -8.04
C THR A 26 -41.35 59.53 -7.36
N LEU A 27 -42.61 59.41 -6.92
CA LEU A 27 -43.13 58.17 -6.35
C LEU A 27 -43.17 57.03 -7.38
N LEU A 28 -43.69 57.30 -8.58
CA LEU A 28 -43.68 56.32 -9.68
C LEU A 28 -42.25 55.93 -10.08
N GLY A 29 -41.34 56.89 -10.18
CA GLY A 29 -39.92 56.64 -10.45
C GLY A 29 -39.26 55.80 -9.36
N SER A 30 -39.58 56.05 -8.08
CA SER A 30 -39.07 55.27 -6.95
C SER A 30 -39.60 53.83 -6.94
N LEU A 31 -40.89 53.60 -7.22
CA LEU A 31 -41.49 52.28 -7.30
C LEU A 31 -40.95 51.48 -8.49
N PHE A 32 -40.79 52.14 -9.63
CA PHE A 32 -40.23 51.52 -10.84
C PHE A 32 -38.76 51.12 -10.64
N THR A 33 -37.95 51.98 -10.00
CA THR A 33 -36.57 51.64 -9.65
C THR A 33 -36.49 50.53 -8.61
N LEU A 34 -37.40 50.48 -7.63
CA LEU A 34 -37.46 49.41 -6.63
C LEU A 34 -37.82 48.06 -7.28
N TYR A 35 -38.82 48.05 -8.17
CA TYR A 35 -39.20 46.87 -8.96
C TYR A 35 -38.05 46.36 -9.86
N LEU A 36 -37.37 47.26 -10.58
CA LEU A 36 -36.19 46.90 -11.37
C LEU A 36 -35.08 46.34 -10.49
N THR A 37 -34.83 46.96 -9.34
CA THR A 37 -33.78 46.53 -8.40
C THR A 37 -34.06 45.15 -7.84
N GLU A 38 -35.31 44.83 -7.48
CA GLU A 38 -35.70 43.49 -7.04
C GLU A 38 -35.56 42.45 -8.14
N LYS A 39 -36.02 42.76 -9.37
CA LYS A 39 -35.86 41.88 -10.53
C LYS A 39 -34.39 41.58 -10.82
N VAL A 40 -33.53 42.59 -10.79
CA VAL A 40 -32.09 42.43 -11.02
C VAL A 40 -31.44 41.65 -9.89
N LYS A 41 -31.75 41.96 -8.61
CA LYS A 41 -31.26 41.19 -7.46
C LYS A 41 -31.67 39.72 -7.53
N GLY A 42 -32.92 39.43 -7.89
CA GLY A 42 -33.42 38.06 -8.05
C GLY A 42 -32.67 37.29 -9.14
N ARG A 43 -32.41 37.93 -10.30
CA ARG A 43 -31.61 37.31 -11.37
C ARG A 43 -30.16 37.08 -10.98
N VAL A 44 -29.53 38.06 -10.32
CA VAL A 44 -28.14 37.93 -9.85
C VAL A 44 -28.04 36.80 -8.84
N LYS A 45 -28.94 36.76 -7.85
CA LYS A 45 -28.99 35.70 -6.85
C LYS A 45 -29.17 34.32 -7.48
N SER A 46 -30.15 34.16 -8.37
CA SER A 46 -30.39 32.90 -9.09
C SER A 46 -29.18 32.46 -9.91
N SER A 47 -28.48 33.39 -10.57
CA SER A 47 -27.25 33.08 -11.30
C SER A 47 -26.11 32.64 -10.38
N PHE A 48 -25.94 33.29 -9.23
CA PHE A 48 -24.96 32.90 -8.22
C PHE A 48 -25.27 31.53 -7.62
N ASP A 49 -26.53 31.28 -7.25
CA ASP A 49 -26.96 30.00 -6.68
C ASP A 49 -26.72 28.85 -7.68
N SER A 50 -27.06 29.05 -8.96
CA SER A 50 -26.81 28.05 -10.01
C SER A 50 -25.32 27.80 -10.24
N LYS A 51 -24.49 28.85 -10.26
CA LYS A 51 -23.02 28.68 -10.37
C LYS A 51 -22.45 27.94 -9.16
N LEU A 52 -22.93 28.26 -7.95
CA LEU A 52 -22.50 27.60 -6.72
C LEU A 52 -22.86 26.12 -6.71
N GLU A 53 -24.08 25.78 -7.14
CA GLU A 53 -24.54 24.40 -7.26
C GLU A 53 -23.73 23.62 -8.29
N ASN A 54 -23.45 24.21 -9.44
CA ASN A 54 -22.60 23.58 -10.46
C ASN A 54 -21.18 23.32 -9.95
N ILE A 55 -20.57 24.29 -9.26
CA ILE A 55 -19.24 24.11 -8.65
C ILE A 55 -19.28 23.00 -7.61
N LYS A 56 -20.29 23.00 -6.73
CA LYS A 56 -20.44 21.99 -5.69
C LYS A 56 -20.58 20.59 -6.29
N ASN A 57 -21.39 20.44 -7.34
CA ASN A 57 -21.59 19.15 -8.01
C ASN A 57 -20.31 18.69 -8.73
N SER A 58 -19.60 19.59 -9.41
CA SER A 58 -18.30 19.28 -10.03
C SER A 58 -17.29 18.80 -8.99
N ASN A 59 -17.14 19.55 -7.89
CA ASN A 59 -16.21 19.21 -6.82
C ASN A 59 -16.60 17.88 -6.15
N ASN A 60 -17.88 17.63 -5.89
CA ASN A 60 -18.34 16.36 -5.33
C ASN A 60 -18.05 15.19 -6.26
N MET A 61 -18.21 15.38 -7.58
CA MET A 61 -17.91 14.35 -8.57
C MET A 61 -16.40 14.06 -8.61
N GLU A 62 -15.57 15.10 -8.57
CA GLU A 62 -14.11 14.97 -8.52
C GLU A 62 -13.64 14.30 -7.22
N LEU A 63 -14.21 14.70 -6.08
CA LEU A 63 -13.92 14.10 -4.78
C LEU A 63 -14.31 12.61 -4.75
N SER A 64 -15.43 12.26 -5.36
CA SER A 64 -15.87 10.86 -5.50
C SER A 64 -14.92 10.06 -6.40
N LYS A 65 -14.41 10.66 -7.49
CA LYS A 65 -13.40 10.03 -8.35
C LYS A 65 -12.10 9.79 -7.59
N PHE A 66 -11.60 10.78 -6.86
CA PHE A 66 -10.39 10.61 -6.04
C PHE A 66 -10.59 9.56 -4.95
N GLN A 67 -11.75 9.53 -4.29
CA GLN A 67 -12.05 8.49 -3.30
C GLN A 67 -12.07 7.09 -3.92
N ALA A 68 -12.64 6.93 -5.11
CA ALA A 68 -12.65 5.66 -5.83
C ALA A 68 -11.22 5.23 -6.24
N GLU A 69 -10.40 6.17 -6.70
CA GLU A 69 -9.00 5.92 -7.05
C GLU A 69 -8.18 5.50 -5.83
N ILE A 70 -8.31 6.21 -4.71
CA ILE A 70 -7.67 5.85 -3.42
C ILE A 70 -8.09 4.44 -2.98
N ASN A 71 -9.38 4.13 -3.05
CA ASN A 71 -9.88 2.80 -2.66
C ASN A 71 -9.34 1.69 -3.58
N SER A 72 -9.26 1.95 -4.89
CA SER A 72 -8.66 1.04 -5.87
C SER A 72 -7.18 0.81 -5.59
N LEU A 73 -6.42 1.89 -5.34
CA LEU A 73 -5.00 1.82 -4.98
C LEU A 73 -4.79 1.03 -3.69
N LYS A 74 -5.57 1.32 -2.65
CA LYS A 74 -5.53 0.61 -1.37
C LYS A 74 -5.83 -0.88 -1.53
N SER A 75 -6.85 -1.23 -2.31
CA SER A 75 -7.19 -2.63 -2.60
C SER A 75 -6.03 -3.34 -3.32
N ARG A 76 -5.42 -2.69 -4.31
CA ARG A 76 -4.29 -3.23 -5.07
C ARG A 76 -3.05 -3.43 -4.20
N GLU A 77 -2.74 -2.48 -3.32
CA GLU A 77 -1.61 -2.60 -2.38
C GLU A 77 -1.85 -3.70 -1.35
N ASN A 78 -3.04 -3.77 -0.76
CA ASN A 78 -3.42 -4.84 0.15
C ASN A 78 -3.28 -6.22 -0.52
N PHE A 79 -3.73 -6.36 -1.76
CA PHE A 79 -3.57 -7.61 -2.51
C PHE A 79 -2.10 -7.98 -2.74
N LYS A 80 -1.25 -7.01 -3.11
CA LYS A 80 0.19 -7.25 -3.27
C LYS A 80 0.84 -7.65 -1.94
N PHE A 81 0.47 -6.98 -0.85
CA PHE A 81 0.96 -7.28 0.49
C PHE A 81 0.57 -8.70 0.91
N THR A 82 -0.70 -9.08 0.78
CA THR A 82 -1.17 -10.44 1.07
C THR A 82 -0.41 -11.48 0.25
N LYS A 83 -0.26 -11.28 -1.07
CA LYS A 83 0.50 -12.20 -1.92
C LYS A 83 1.97 -12.33 -1.52
N LEU A 84 2.59 -11.23 -1.09
CA LEU A 84 3.97 -11.26 -0.60
C LEU A 84 4.07 -12.11 0.67
N HIS A 85 3.12 -11.96 1.59
CA HIS A 85 3.05 -12.77 2.81
C HIS A 85 2.81 -14.25 2.53
N GLU A 86 1.88 -14.57 1.63
CA GLU A 86 1.67 -15.95 1.18
C GLU A 86 2.95 -16.55 0.60
N LYS A 87 3.64 -15.81 -0.26
CA LYS A 87 4.91 -16.28 -0.83
C LYS A 87 5.99 -16.45 0.22
N ARG A 88 6.07 -15.57 1.23
CA ARG A 88 6.99 -15.70 2.36
C ARG A 88 6.73 -16.98 3.14
N LEU A 89 5.47 -17.31 3.42
CA LEU A 89 5.11 -18.56 4.12
C LEU A 89 5.54 -19.80 3.32
N VAL A 90 5.28 -19.81 2.01
CA VAL A 90 5.71 -20.91 1.13
C VAL A 90 7.23 -21.08 1.13
N VAL A 91 7.98 -19.97 1.06
CA VAL A 91 9.45 -20.01 1.12
C VAL A 91 9.92 -20.55 2.46
N MET A 92 9.31 -20.14 3.57
CA MET A 92 9.65 -20.63 4.90
C MET A 92 9.38 -22.13 5.06
N GLU A 93 8.25 -22.62 4.55
CA GLU A 93 7.90 -24.05 4.55
C GLU A 93 8.96 -24.88 3.81
N VAL A 94 9.31 -24.48 2.59
CA VAL A 94 10.32 -25.18 1.79
C VAL A 94 11.69 -25.14 2.46
N THR A 95 12.06 -23.99 3.05
CA THR A 95 13.31 -23.84 3.79
C THR A 95 13.39 -24.78 4.98
N TYR A 96 12.31 -24.87 5.77
CA TYR A 96 12.24 -25.78 6.91
C TYR A 96 12.37 -27.25 6.48
N LYS A 97 11.71 -27.64 5.38
CA LYS A 97 11.83 -28.98 4.81
C LYS A 97 13.29 -29.28 4.43
N LEU A 98 13.94 -28.37 3.70
CA LEU A 98 15.32 -28.55 3.24
C LEU A 98 16.33 -28.59 4.40
N ILE A 99 16.14 -27.78 5.45
CA ILE A 99 16.97 -27.84 6.66
C ILE A 99 16.91 -29.25 7.27
N ASN A 100 15.71 -29.81 7.44
CA ASN A 100 15.56 -31.15 7.99
C ASN A 100 16.18 -32.23 7.08
N GLU A 101 16.03 -32.11 5.76
CA GLU A 101 16.68 -33.03 4.82
C GLU A 101 18.21 -32.98 4.97
N VAL A 102 18.80 -31.79 4.99
CA VAL A 102 20.25 -31.61 5.19
C VAL A 102 20.71 -32.21 6.51
N LEU A 103 20.01 -31.92 7.61
CA LEU A 103 20.36 -32.42 8.94
C LEU A 103 20.30 -33.95 9.00
N ASN A 104 19.27 -34.55 8.42
CA ASN A 104 19.11 -36.00 8.38
C ASN A 104 20.24 -36.66 7.57
N GLU A 105 20.57 -36.12 6.40
CA GLU A 105 21.64 -36.68 5.57
C GLU A 105 23.03 -36.45 6.17
N LEU A 106 23.27 -35.29 6.79
CA LEU A 106 24.50 -35.05 7.57
C LEU A 106 24.64 -36.09 8.67
N HIS A 107 23.58 -36.30 9.46
CA HIS A 107 23.58 -37.29 10.54
C HIS A 107 23.88 -38.70 9.99
N ARG A 108 23.24 -39.11 8.89
CA ARG A 108 23.52 -40.42 8.25
C ARG A 108 24.97 -40.55 7.81
N TYR A 109 25.54 -39.49 7.25
CA TYR A 109 26.91 -39.47 6.76
C TYR A 109 27.94 -39.55 7.90
N VAL A 110 27.81 -38.70 8.92
CA VAL A 110 28.79 -38.61 10.03
C VAL A 110 28.59 -39.68 11.11
N ASN A 111 27.50 -40.46 11.06
CA ASN A 111 27.21 -41.48 12.06
C ASN A 111 28.29 -42.58 12.06
N PRO A 112 28.98 -42.83 13.19
CA PRO A 112 29.99 -43.88 13.29
C PRO A 112 29.41 -45.30 13.15
N LEU A 113 28.10 -45.47 13.35
CA LEU A 113 27.36 -46.73 13.24
C LEU A 113 26.52 -46.81 11.95
N LYS A 114 26.92 -46.11 10.89
CA LYS A 114 26.22 -46.16 9.60
C LYS A 114 26.13 -47.58 9.05
N MET A 115 24.94 -47.96 8.61
CA MET A 115 24.69 -49.29 8.05
C MET A 115 25.33 -49.40 6.67
N LEU A 116 25.95 -50.54 6.41
CA LEU A 116 26.45 -50.89 5.07
C LEU A 116 25.27 -51.36 4.23
N GLU A 117 25.08 -50.76 3.06
CA GLU A 117 24.14 -51.28 2.08
C GLU A 117 24.64 -52.63 1.53
N GLN A 118 23.71 -53.54 1.21
CA GLN A 118 24.05 -54.87 0.72
C GLN A 118 24.97 -54.80 -0.51
N GLY A 119 26.11 -55.49 -0.43
CA GLY A 119 27.07 -55.60 -1.52
C GLY A 119 28.04 -54.43 -1.66
N LYS A 120 27.98 -53.40 -0.80
CA LYS A 120 28.94 -52.28 -0.81
C LYS A 120 30.01 -52.42 0.26
N ASN A 121 31.23 -52.00 -0.05
CA ASN A 121 32.27 -51.83 0.96
C ASN A 121 32.09 -50.50 1.73
N PHE A 122 32.82 -50.33 2.82
CA PHE A 122 32.70 -49.14 3.68
C PHE A 122 33.00 -47.84 2.92
N VAL A 123 34.04 -47.82 2.09
CA VAL A 123 34.48 -46.62 1.36
C VAL A 123 33.44 -46.21 0.31
N GLU A 124 32.90 -47.18 -0.43
CA GLU A 124 31.83 -46.95 -1.39
C GLU A 124 30.56 -46.41 -0.72
N ASN A 125 30.17 -47.00 0.42
CA ASN A 125 29.02 -46.55 1.18
C ASN A 125 29.23 -45.13 1.73
N ASP A 126 30.44 -44.81 2.18
CA ASP A 126 30.82 -43.50 2.69
C ASP A 126 30.73 -42.41 1.62
N ASN A 127 31.32 -42.66 0.45
CA ASN A 127 31.28 -41.75 -0.70
C ASN A 127 29.84 -41.47 -1.16
N ILE A 128 28.98 -42.49 -1.15
CA ILE A 128 27.57 -42.34 -1.53
C ILE A 128 26.82 -41.44 -0.53
N LEU A 129 27.03 -41.66 0.77
CA LEU A 129 26.41 -40.82 1.80
C LEU A 129 26.93 -39.38 1.75
N GLN A 130 28.23 -39.20 1.46
CA GLN A 130 28.83 -37.89 1.24
C GLN A 130 28.18 -37.16 0.06
N ASP A 131 28.07 -37.81 -1.10
CA ASP A 131 27.46 -37.24 -2.30
C ASP A 131 26.00 -36.85 -2.07
N ILE A 132 25.23 -37.70 -1.38
CA ILE A 132 23.84 -37.41 -1.02
C ILE A 132 23.77 -36.16 -0.13
N PHE A 133 24.59 -36.10 0.92
CA PHE A 133 24.67 -34.93 1.80
C PHE A 133 25.04 -33.67 1.03
N LEU A 134 26.11 -33.69 0.25
CA LEU A 134 26.59 -32.52 -0.51
C LEU A 134 25.53 -32.02 -1.50
N LYS A 135 24.83 -32.94 -2.17
CA LYS A 135 23.71 -32.60 -3.05
C LYS A 135 22.59 -31.89 -2.28
N LYS A 136 22.17 -32.43 -1.14
CA LYS A 136 21.12 -31.82 -0.31
C LYS A 136 21.53 -30.48 0.27
N HIS A 137 22.76 -30.36 0.72
CA HIS A 137 23.32 -29.10 1.21
C HIS A 137 23.37 -28.04 0.10
N SER A 138 23.73 -28.42 -1.12
CA SER A 138 23.73 -27.54 -2.29
C SER A 138 22.30 -27.10 -2.70
N GLU A 139 21.34 -28.03 -2.73
CA GLU A 139 19.91 -27.74 -2.97
C GLU A 139 19.39 -26.70 -1.96
N PHE A 140 19.68 -26.90 -0.67
CA PHE A 140 19.31 -25.98 0.39
C PHE A 140 19.97 -24.60 0.22
N THR A 141 21.28 -24.57 0.04
CA THR A 141 22.06 -23.32 -0.09
C THR A 141 21.56 -22.50 -1.27
N THR A 142 21.32 -23.16 -2.41
CA THR A 142 20.79 -22.51 -3.62
C THR A 142 19.40 -21.95 -3.38
N HIS A 143 18.52 -22.72 -2.74
CA HIS A 143 17.19 -22.24 -2.37
C HIS A 143 17.26 -21.02 -1.46
N TYR A 144 18.08 -21.07 -0.41
CA TYR A 144 18.22 -20.00 0.55
C TYR A 144 18.76 -18.71 -0.09
N ILE A 145 19.84 -18.80 -0.89
CA ILE A 145 20.41 -17.63 -1.58
C ILE A 145 19.37 -16.98 -2.50
N ASN A 146 18.67 -17.78 -3.32
CA ASN A 146 17.69 -17.28 -4.28
C ASN A 146 16.46 -16.64 -3.60
N ASN A 147 16.14 -17.07 -2.38
CA ASN A 147 14.96 -16.60 -1.64
C ASN A 147 15.33 -15.75 -0.41
N ARG A 148 16.60 -15.34 -0.28
CA ARG A 148 17.11 -14.68 0.93
C ARG A 148 16.33 -13.42 1.30
N PHE A 149 15.82 -12.70 0.31
CA PHE A 149 15.08 -11.46 0.54
C PHE A 149 13.74 -11.65 1.26
N TYR A 150 13.16 -12.85 1.26
CA TYR A 150 11.89 -13.14 1.95
C TYR A 150 12.06 -13.30 3.47
N PHE A 151 13.28 -13.40 3.97
CA PHE A 151 13.55 -13.54 5.40
C PHE A 151 13.88 -12.20 6.05
N ASP A 152 13.48 -12.04 7.31
CA ASP A 152 13.95 -10.96 8.16
C ASP A 152 15.41 -11.18 8.57
N THR A 153 16.03 -10.15 9.16
CA THR A 153 17.44 -10.14 9.53
C THR A 153 17.80 -11.24 10.53
N GLU A 154 16.94 -11.48 11.53
CA GLU A 154 17.20 -12.48 12.57
C GLU A 154 17.14 -13.89 11.99
N THR A 155 16.11 -14.17 11.18
CA THR A 155 15.99 -15.47 10.51
C THR A 155 17.17 -15.74 9.57
N LYS A 156 17.64 -14.73 8.81
CA LYS A 156 18.86 -14.85 7.98
C LYS A 156 20.06 -15.23 8.83
N LYS A 157 20.27 -14.54 9.95
CA LYS A 157 21.39 -14.81 10.85
C LYS A 157 21.36 -16.24 11.40
N ILE A 158 20.18 -16.74 11.78
CA ILE A 158 20.02 -18.12 12.24
C ILE A 158 20.39 -19.12 11.12
N ILE A 159 19.91 -18.89 9.89
CA ILE A 159 20.21 -19.77 8.76
C ILE A 159 21.70 -19.69 8.37
N ASP A 160 22.28 -18.48 8.37
CA ASP A 160 23.70 -18.26 8.07
C ASP A 160 24.59 -19.00 9.10
N ASN A 161 24.24 -18.94 10.39
CA ASN A 161 24.90 -19.69 11.45
C ASN A 161 24.74 -21.20 11.25
N TYR A 162 23.52 -21.68 10.99
CA TYR A 162 23.27 -23.10 10.72
C TYR A 162 24.12 -23.64 9.56
N LEU A 163 24.25 -22.90 8.46
CA LEU A 163 25.11 -23.27 7.34
C LEU A 163 26.59 -23.34 7.74
N SER A 164 27.04 -22.42 8.62
CA SER A 164 28.38 -22.46 9.18
C SER A 164 28.61 -23.70 10.04
N ASP A 165 27.67 -24.01 10.94
CA ASP A 165 27.75 -25.15 11.85
C ASP A 165 27.74 -26.49 11.10
N VAL A 166 26.89 -26.61 10.07
CA VAL A 166 26.84 -27.80 9.20
C VAL A 166 28.17 -27.99 8.46
N ARG A 167 28.75 -26.90 7.96
CA ARG A 167 30.06 -26.94 7.29
C ARG A 167 31.16 -27.35 8.26
N GLU A 168 31.20 -26.78 9.46
CA GLU A 168 32.20 -27.13 10.47
C GLU A 168 32.09 -28.61 10.86
N ALA A 169 30.88 -29.12 11.08
CA ALA A 169 30.66 -30.53 11.38
C ALA A 169 31.14 -31.46 10.25
N TYR A 170 30.89 -31.07 8.99
CA TYR A 170 31.37 -31.79 7.82
C TYR A 170 32.91 -31.77 7.73
N ASP A 171 33.53 -30.59 7.87
CA ASP A 171 34.98 -30.40 7.76
C ASP A 171 35.70 -31.20 8.87
N LEU A 172 35.24 -31.11 10.12
CA LEU A 172 35.76 -31.89 11.25
C LEU A 172 35.70 -33.40 11.01
N TYR A 173 34.57 -33.89 10.49
CA TYR A 173 34.41 -35.30 10.18
C TYR A 173 35.35 -35.74 9.06
N ASN A 174 35.41 -34.96 7.98
CA ASN A 174 36.20 -35.29 6.80
C ASN A 174 37.71 -35.25 7.10
N GLU A 175 38.18 -34.29 7.91
CA GLU A 175 39.57 -34.27 8.40
C GLU A 175 39.90 -35.55 9.17
N GLN A 176 39.10 -35.90 10.18
CA GLN A 176 39.31 -37.10 11.00
C GLN A 176 39.21 -38.41 10.21
N HIS A 177 38.36 -38.46 9.17
CA HIS A 177 38.23 -39.63 8.30
C HIS A 177 39.35 -39.72 7.25
N SER A 178 39.85 -38.60 6.72
CA SER A 178 41.00 -38.59 5.80
C SER A 178 42.25 -39.17 6.45
N PHE A 179 42.51 -38.84 7.73
CA PHE A 179 43.65 -39.42 8.47
C PHE A 179 43.51 -40.95 8.69
N ARG A 180 42.27 -41.46 8.85
CA ARG A 180 42.03 -42.91 9.00
C ARG A 180 42.20 -43.68 7.69
N GLN A 181 41.96 -43.06 6.54
CA GLN A 181 42.16 -43.68 5.22
C GLN A 181 43.64 -43.68 4.79
N MET A 182 44.47 -42.78 5.32
CA MET A 182 45.90 -42.69 4.99
C MET A 182 46.82 -43.64 5.81
N GLY A 183 46.29 -44.43 6.73
CA GLY A 183 47.03 -45.54 7.35
C GLY A 183 48.09 -45.16 8.39
N GLU A 184 48.21 -43.89 8.80
CA GLU A 184 49.10 -43.53 9.90
C GLU A 184 48.43 -43.85 11.25
N ARG A 185 48.84 -44.98 11.84
CA ARG A 185 48.72 -45.14 13.29
C ARG A 185 49.66 -44.10 13.91
N PRO A 186 49.20 -43.25 14.85
CA PRO A 186 50.13 -42.47 15.64
C PRO A 186 51.00 -43.46 16.42
N ASP A 187 52.31 -43.38 16.21
CA ASP A 187 53.30 -44.19 16.89
C ASP A 187 53.03 -44.19 18.40
N ARG A 188 52.81 -45.38 18.95
CA ARG A 188 52.84 -45.66 20.39
C ARG A 188 54.09 -46.45 20.70
#